data_AF-A0A804JR38-F1
#
_entry.id   AF-A0A804JR38-F1
#
_cell.length_a   1.000
_cell.length_b   1.000
_cell.length_c   1.000
_cell.angle_alpha   90.00
_cell.angle_beta   90.00
_cell.angle_gamma   90.00
#
_symmetry.space_group_name_H-M   'P 1'
#
loop_
_entity.id
_entity.type
_entity.pdbx_description
1 polymer ?
#
loop_
_entity_poly.entity_id
_entity_poly.type
_entity_poly.pdbx_seq_one_letter_code
_entity_poly.pdbx_strand_id
1 'polypeptide(L)'
;MRADRGGVLLKKVASFLTTHHPHPAFLPSSAVPLRFVAGPSGPPAAVAMAEATAVLQKKRALRSQIRRALKIFSPAQRVQEDVAIQNLVLNSPWFKSSKGLCAYISCEALREVDTSKIVAEVLKNSDAEHGMQVKKMLYVPRVEDKNSHMRMLRISNIEDLVANSMDILEPSPVDADQNEREDVMLATQPVDLFLLPGLAFDRHGRRLGRGGGYYDVFLQKYEELANQQKWKQPLRVALAYSVQIVDDDLIPTTVTDVPVDAVVSADGVIPISPAALERM
;
A
#
# COMPACT_ATOMS: atom_id res chain seq x y z
N MET A 1 23.83 -17.50 -47.89
CA MET A 1 22.74 -17.85 -48.85
C MET A 1 21.93 -19.02 -48.28
N ARG A 2 20.68 -19.24 -48.72
CA ARG A 2 19.82 -20.38 -48.31
C ARG A 2 19.63 -21.36 -49.48
N ALA A 3 19.81 -22.65 -49.22
CA ALA A 3 19.33 -23.83 -49.96
C ALA A 3 19.70 -25.08 -49.10
N ASP A 4 19.01 -26.23 -49.10
CA ASP A 4 17.90 -26.73 -49.92
C ASP A 4 16.87 -27.47 -49.01
N ARG A 5 15.55 -27.54 -49.31
CA ARG A 5 14.81 -28.69 -49.90
C ARG A 5 15.16 -30.07 -49.29
N GLY A 6 14.22 -30.97 -48.95
CA GLY A 6 12.74 -31.07 -48.95
C GLY A 6 12.36 -32.53 -48.58
N GLY A 7 11.12 -33.01 -48.37
CA GLY A 7 9.77 -32.43 -48.31
C GLY A 7 8.70 -33.57 -48.21
N VAL A 8 7.46 -33.23 -47.83
CA VAL A 8 6.16 -33.84 -48.24
C VAL A 8 5.97 -35.39 -48.23
N LEU A 9 4.97 -35.90 -47.48
CA LEU A 9 3.69 -36.44 -48.03
C LEU A 9 2.63 -36.73 -46.93
N LEU A 10 1.38 -37.01 -47.33
CA LEU A 10 0.15 -37.08 -46.51
C LEU A 10 -0.80 -38.20 -47.04
N LYS A 11 -1.81 -38.60 -46.24
CA LYS A 11 -2.89 -39.61 -46.51
C LYS A 11 -2.45 -41.08 -46.31
N LYS A 12 -3.28 -42.02 -45.83
CA LYS A 12 -4.68 -42.33 -46.20
C LYS A 12 -5.59 -42.80 -45.03
N VAL A 13 -6.85 -43.08 -45.38
CA VAL A 13 -7.98 -43.50 -44.53
C VAL A 13 -8.37 -44.96 -44.84
N ALA A 14 -8.89 -45.69 -43.85
CA ALA A 14 -9.75 -46.87 -44.05
C ALA A 14 -10.73 -47.03 -42.87
N SER A 15 -11.93 -47.51 -43.15
CA SER A 15 -12.95 -47.95 -42.18
C SER A 15 -13.45 -49.35 -42.59
N PHE A 16 -14.15 -50.07 -41.70
CA PHE A 16 -15.21 -51.01 -42.11
C PHE A 16 -16.17 -51.33 -40.94
N LEU A 17 -17.35 -51.85 -41.29
CA LEU A 17 -18.49 -52.22 -40.44
C LEU A 17 -18.43 -53.75 -40.13
N THR A 18 -19.26 -54.43 -39.32
CA THR A 18 -20.67 -54.26 -38.85
C THR A 18 -20.75 -54.55 -37.31
N THR A 19 -21.81 -54.98 -36.59
CA THR A 19 -23.16 -55.57 -36.85
C THR A 19 -24.12 -55.29 -35.65
N HIS A 20 -25.34 -55.86 -35.66
CA HIS A 20 -26.32 -55.83 -34.55
C HIS A 20 -26.90 -57.23 -34.27
N HIS A 21 -27.37 -57.51 -33.03
CA HIS A 21 -28.80 -57.75 -32.69
C HIS A 21 -29.05 -57.96 -31.17
N PRO A 22 -30.31 -57.95 -30.64
CA PRO A 22 -30.60 -57.29 -29.35
C PRO A 22 -31.36 -58.12 -28.28
N HIS A 23 -31.90 -57.39 -27.27
CA HIS A 23 -32.86 -57.72 -26.18
C HIS A 23 -32.27 -57.93 -24.76
N PRO A 24 -33.06 -57.66 -23.68
CA PRO A 24 -34.30 -56.87 -23.55
C PRO A 24 -34.16 -55.69 -22.56
N ALA A 25 -35.23 -54.89 -22.39
CA ALA A 25 -35.25 -53.72 -21.53
C ALA A 25 -35.68 -54.00 -20.08
N PHE A 26 -35.20 -53.19 -19.13
CA PHE A 26 -35.78 -53.01 -17.80
C PHE A 26 -35.75 -51.52 -17.40
N LEU A 27 -36.86 -51.04 -16.83
CA LEU A 27 -36.95 -49.77 -16.08
C LEU A 27 -37.28 -50.14 -14.62
N PRO A 28 -36.82 -49.36 -13.63
CA PRO A 28 -37.72 -48.32 -13.14
C PRO A 28 -37.07 -46.99 -12.72
N SER A 29 -37.82 -45.92 -12.97
CA SER A 29 -38.11 -44.78 -12.07
C SER A 29 -37.19 -44.51 -10.87
N SER A 30 -36.47 -43.39 -10.91
CA SER A 30 -36.79 -42.21 -10.07
C SER A 30 -35.79 -41.06 -10.30
N ALA A 31 -36.22 -40.01 -11.02
CA ALA A 31 -35.42 -38.81 -11.19
C ALA A 31 -35.56 -37.90 -9.94
N VAL A 32 -34.62 -38.01 -9.00
CA VAL A 32 -34.53 -37.07 -7.88
C VAL A 32 -34.10 -35.69 -8.41
N PRO A 33 -34.91 -34.63 -8.25
CA PRO A 33 -34.53 -33.32 -8.75
C PRO A 33 -33.37 -32.76 -7.92
N LEU A 34 -32.24 -32.47 -8.57
CA LEU A 34 -31.15 -31.70 -7.99
C LEU A 34 -31.67 -30.31 -7.61
N ARG A 35 -31.98 -30.12 -6.33
CA ARG A 35 -32.25 -28.80 -5.77
C ARG A 35 -30.98 -27.97 -5.87
N PHE A 36 -30.95 -27.06 -6.84
CA PHE A 36 -30.06 -25.90 -6.78
C PHE A 36 -30.39 -25.13 -5.49
N VAL A 37 -29.53 -25.29 -4.48
CA VAL A 37 -29.55 -24.40 -3.33
C VAL A 37 -29.01 -23.07 -3.82
N ALA A 38 -29.92 -22.12 -4.05
CA ALA A 38 -29.52 -20.75 -4.30
C ALA A 38 -28.74 -20.24 -3.09
N GLY A 39 -27.44 -20.02 -3.25
CA GLY A 39 -26.65 -19.26 -2.29
C GLY A 39 -27.26 -17.86 -2.10
N PRO A 40 -27.01 -17.20 -0.96
CA PRO A 40 -27.60 -15.89 -0.68
C PRO A 40 -27.26 -14.92 -1.80
N SER A 41 -28.28 -14.47 -2.54
CA SER A 41 -28.14 -13.42 -3.54
C SER A 41 -27.64 -12.16 -2.85
N GLY A 42 -26.48 -11.64 -3.26
CA GLY A 42 -25.94 -10.39 -2.73
C GLY A 42 -26.92 -9.22 -2.90
N PRO A 43 -26.72 -8.12 -2.16
CA PRO A 43 -27.61 -6.97 -2.22
C PRO A 43 -27.77 -6.47 -3.67
N PRO A 44 -28.98 -6.06 -4.11
CA PRO A 44 -29.20 -5.57 -5.46
C PRO A 44 -28.21 -4.46 -5.82
N ALA A 45 -27.75 -4.40 -7.07
CA ALA A 45 -26.68 -3.48 -7.48
C ALA A 45 -26.95 -1.99 -7.13
N ALA A 46 -28.22 -1.58 -7.12
CA ALA A 46 -28.63 -0.24 -6.66
C ALA A 46 -28.38 0.01 -5.16
N VAL A 47 -28.54 -1.01 -4.31
CA VAL A 47 -28.24 -0.95 -2.86
C VAL A 47 -26.74 -0.84 -2.64
N ALA A 48 -25.95 -1.73 -3.25
CA ALA A 48 -24.48 -1.69 -3.16
C ALA A 48 -23.90 -0.35 -3.68
N MET A 49 -24.47 0.22 -4.75
CA MET A 49 -24.09 1.54 -5.26
C MET A 49 -24.48 2.67 -4.28
N ALA A 50 -25.63 2.58 -3.61
CA ALA A 50 -26.05 3.55 -2.60
C ALA A 50 -25.17 3.49 -1.34
N GLU A 51 -24.81 2.29 -0.88
CA GLU A 51 -23.89 2.06 0.24
C GLU A 51 -22.50 2.63 -0.05
N ALA A 52 -21.92 2.31 -1.22
CA ALA A 52 -20.64 2.87 -1.66
C ALA A 52 -20.69 4.40 -1.76
N THR A 53 -21.79 4.97 -2.27
CA THR A 53 -22.00 6.42 -2.33
C THR A 53 -22.07 7.04 -0.92
N ALA A 54 -22.77 6.41 0.03
CA ALA A 54 -22.85 6.87 1.41
C ALA A 54 -21.48 6.83 2.11
N VAL A 55 -20.67 5.78 1.88
CA VAL A 55 -19.29 5.68 2.38
C VAL A 55 -18.43 6.82 1.83
N LEU A 56 -18.48 7.10 0.53
CA LEU A 56 -17.74 8.20 -0.10
C LEU A 56 -18.17 9.58 0.44
N GLN A 57 -19.47 9.79 0.69
CA GLN A 57 -19.99 11.01 1.31
C GLN A 57 -19.48 11.18 2.75
N LYS A 58 -19.55 10.13 3.59
CA LYS A 58 -19.00 10.15 4.96
C LYS A 58 -17.48 10.40 4.95
N LYS A 59 -16.71 9.72 4.09
CA LYS A 59 -15.26 10.01 3.88
C LYS A 59 -15.03 11.49 3.51
N ARG A 60 -15.84 12.08 2.64
CA ARG A 60 -15.74 13.51 2.24
C ARG A 60 -16.05 14.45 3.42
N ALA A 61 -17.05 14.14 4.24
CA ALA A 61 -17.41 14.91 5.43
C ALA A 61 -16.27 14.91 6.47
N LEU A 62 -15.74 13.73 6.83
CA LEU A 62 -14.65 13.63 7.81
C LEU A 62 -13.35 14.30 7.32
N ARG A 63 -13.00 14.17 6.03
CA ARG A 63 -11.88 14.93 5.42
C ARG A 63 -12.07 16.44 5.56
N SER A 64 -13.29 16.94 5.46
CA SER A 64 -13.61 18.36 5.65
C SER A 64 -13.47 18.80 7.10
N GLN A 65 -13.92 17.96 8.05
CA GLN A 65 -13.77 18.18 9.49
C GLN A 65 -12.30 18.23 9.92
N ILE A 66 -11.51 17.20 9.62
CA ILE A 66 -10.12 17.14 10.11
C ILE A 66 -9.22 18.17 9.40
N ARG A 67 -9.50 18.57 8.15
CA ARG A 67 -8.83 19.72 7.53
C ARG A 67 -9.11 21.04 8.26
N ARG A 68 -10.31 21.25 8.84
CA ARG A 68 -10.57 22.40 9.72
C ARG A 68 -9.82 22.27 11.05
N ALA A 69 -9.83 21.09 11.66
CA ALA A 69 -9.14 20.82 12.91
C ALA A 69 -7.62 21.05 12.78
N LEU A 70 -6.99 20.51 11.73
CA LEU A 70 -5.59 20.79 11.38
C LEU A 70 -5.32 22.26 11.03
N LYS A 71 -6.32 23.01 10.54
CA LYS A 71 -6.16 24.46 10.29
C LYS A 71 -6.05 25.26 11.59
N ILE A 72 -6.83 24.91 12.62
CA ILE A 72 -6.82 25.58 13.94
C ILE A 72 -5.74 25.02 14.89
N PHE A 73 -5.26 23.80 14.67
CA PHE A 73 -4.18 23.19 15.44
C PHE A 73 -2.88 24.02 15.33
N SER A 74 -2.42 24.55 16.47
CA SER A 74 -1.51 25.69 16.52
C SER A 74 -0.07 25.37 16.11
N PRO A 75 0.71 26.34 15.59
CA PRO A 75 2.12 26.11 15.23
C PRO A 75 2.98 25.60 16.39
N ALA A 76 2.72 26.06 17.63
CA ALA A 76 3.45 25.61 18.81
C ALA A 76 3.17 24.13 19.13
N GLN A 77 1.89 23.72 19.11
CA GLN A 77 1.51 22.31 19.33
C GLN A 77 2.04 21.41 18.21
N ARG A 78 2.02 21.88 16.96
CA ARG A 78 2.64 21.17 15.82
C ARG A 78 4.10 20.85 16.11
N VAL A 79 4.93 21.87 16.32
CA VAL A 79 6.36 21.70 16.58
C VAL A 79 6.62 20.82 17.80
N GLN A 80 5.80 20.91 18.86
CA GLN A 80 5.89 20.02 20.02
C GLN A 80 5.61 18.56 19.67
N GLU A 81 4.52 18.28 18.97
CA GLU A 81 4.16 16.91 18.57
C GLU A 81 5.07 16.35 17.47
N ASP A 82 5.52 17.18 16.52
CA ASP A 82 6.51 16.86 15.50
C ASP A 82 7.86 16.42 16.12
N VAL A 83 8.28 17.07 17.22
CA VAL A 83 9.46 16.68 17.99
C VAL A 83 9.21 15.35 18.72
N ALA A 84 8.06 15.19 19.38
CA ALA A 84 7.74 13.99 20.14
C ALA A 84 7.63 12.73 19.24
N ILE A 85 6.87 12.83 18.15
CA ILE A 85 6.64 11.73 17.19
C ILE A 85 7.95 11.30 16.55
N GLN A 86 8.76 12.23 16.03
CA GLN A 86 10.05 11.89 15.43
C GLN A 86 11.01 11.26 16.46
N ASN A 87 11.04 11.78 17.70
CA ASN A 87 11.86 11.18 18.76
C ASN A 87 11.41 9.76 19.12
N LEU A 88 10.10 9.46 19.11
CA LEU A 88 9.56 8.13 19.35
C LEU A 88 9.95 7.15 18.23
N VAL A 89 9.79 7.54 16.96
CA VAL A 89 10.22 6.73 15.80
C VAL A 89 11.72 6.47 15.86
N LEU A 90 12.54 7.52 15.95
CA LEU A 90 14.00 7.44 15.94
C LEU A 90 14.57 6.56 17.06
N ASN A 91 13.94 6.57 18.24
CA ASN A 91 14.42 5.79 19.38
C ASN A 91 13.94 4.33 19.40
N SER A 92 12.88 3.99 18.65
CA SER A 92 12.25 2.68 18.69
C SER A 92 13.17 1.52 18.22
N PRO A 93 13.02 0.30 18.77
CA PRO A 93 13.75 -0.87 18.28
C PRO A 93 13.43 -1.20 16.82
N TRP A 94 12.15 -1.10 16.43
CA TRP A 94 11.66 -1.46 15.09
C TRP A 94 12.20 -0.55 13.97
N PHE A 95 12.30 0.76 14.20
CA PHE A 95 12.98 1.68 13.27
C PHE A 95 14.48 1.38 13.21
N LYS A 96 15.12 1.18 14.37
CA LYS A 96 16.56 0.88 14.45
C LYS A 96 16.92 -0.42 13.72
N SER A 97 16.10 -1.47 13.81
CA SER A 97 16.32 -2.75 13.11
C SER A 97 16.03 -2.72 11.60
N SER A 98 15.20 -1.78 11.13
CA SER A 98 14.79 -1.70 9.71
C SER A 98 16.00 -1.43 8.78
N LYS A 99 16.09 -2.13 7.65
CA LYS A 99 17.11 -1.95 6.60
C LYS A 99 16.56 -1.22 5.39
N GLY A 100 15.32 -1.50 5.00
CA GLY A 100 14.61 -0.72 3.97
C GLY A 100 13.40 0.00 4.58
N LEU A 101 13.17 1.25 4.18
CA LEU A 101 11.92 1.94 4.49
C LEU A 101 11.44 2.85 3.37
N CYS A 102 10.12 2.98 3.27
CA CYS A 102 9.46 3.99 2.47
C CYS A 102 8.86 5.05 3.40
N ALA A 103 9.09 6.33 3.12
CA ALA A 103 8.53 7.43 3.92
C ALA A 103 8.02 8.56 3.03
N TYR A 104 6.99 9.28 3.50
CA TYR A 104 6.58 10.52 2.88
C TYR A 104 7.52 11.68 3.26
N ILE A 105 7.74 12.61 2.33
CA ILE A 105 8.34 13.91 2.64
C ILE A 105 7.21 14.83 3.11
N SER A 106 7.33 15.35 4.33
CA SER A 106 6.31 16.19 4.97
C SER A 106 6.20 17.56 4.29
N CYS A 107 4.99 17.92 3.83
CA CYS A 107 4.70 19.21 3.23
C CYS A 107 3.85 20.09 4.17
N GLU A 108 4.30 21.31 4.47
CA GLU A 108 3.61 22.23 5.39
C GLU A 108 2.19 22.59 4.89
N ALA A 109 2.03 22.82 3.57
CA ALA A 109 0.74 23.10 2.96
C ALA A 109 -0.26 21.94 3.12
N LEU A 110 0.24 20.69 3.18
CA LEU A 110 -0.56 19.51 3.50
C LEU A 110 -0.90 19.37 4.99
N ARG A 111 -0.13 20.04 5.87
CA ARG A 111 -0.25 20.04 7.34
C ARG A 111 -0.06 18.66 8.00
N GLU A 112 0.82 17.86 7.43
CA GLU A 112 1.23 16.53 7.91
C GLU A 112 2.34 16.65 8.96
N VAL A 113 2.53 15.58 9.76
CA VAL A 113 3.62 15.50 10.75
C VAL A 113 4.97 15.58 10.03
N ASP A 114 5.93 16.32 10.60
CA ASP A 114 7.29 16.46 10.07
C ASP A 114 8.05 15.11 10.06
N THR A 115 8.70 14.81 8.94
CA THR A 115 9.58 13.64 8.78
C THR A 115 11.06 13.99 8.63
N SER A 116 11.42 15.28 8.68
CA SER A 116 12.76 15.79 8.35
C SER A 116 13.91 15.11 9.11
N LYS A 117 13.77 14.86 10.42
CA LYS A 117 14.81 14.22 11.24
C LYS A 117 14.90 12.72 10.98
N ILE A 118 13.77 12.07 10.68
CA ILE A 118 13.74 10.65 10.32
C ILE A 118 14.44 10.45 8.98
N VAL A 119 14.11 11.27 7.98
CA VAL A 119 14.77 11.28 6.67
C VAL A 119 16.27 11.58 6.83
N ALA A 120 16.63 12.63 7.56
CA ALA A 120 18.03 13.01 7.77
C ALA A 120 18.83 11.94 8.52
N GLU A 121 18.25 11.22 9.50
CA GLU A 121 18.94 10.12 10.18
C GLU A 121 19.18 8.93 9.24
N VAL A 122 18.16 8.55 8.46
CA VAL A 122 18.29 7.45 7.48
C VAL A 122 19.36 7.78 6.43
N LEU A 123 19.39 9.03 5.95
CA LEU A 123 20.39 9.49 4.99
C LEU A 123 21.79 9.60 5.61
N LYS A 124 21.99 10.15 6.82
CA LYS A 124 23.32 10.20 7.48
C LYS A 124 24.00 8.84 7.62
N ASN A 125 23.21 7.78 7.78
CA ASN A 125 23.72 6.40 7.84
C ASN A 125 24.12 5.86 6.45
N SER A 126 24.28 6.73 5.43
CA SER A 126 24.81 6.39 4.11
C SER A 126 26.33 6.23 4.06
N ASP A 127 27.06 6.92 4.94
CA ASP A 127 28.50 7.20 4.75
C ASP A 127 29.40 6.54 5.80
N ALA A 128 28.87 5.56 6.53
CA ALA A 128 29.58 4.88 7.61
C ALA A 128 30.61 3.85 7.10
N GLU A 129 31.75 4.31 6.57
CA GLU A 129 32.88 3.45 6.16
C GLU A 129 33.46 2.60 7.31
N HIS A 130 33.19 2.97 8.57
CA HIS A 130 33.85 2.42 9.76
C HIS A 130 32.96 1.50 10.63
N GLY A 131 32.29 0.54 9.99
CA GLY A 131 31.95 -0.75 10.60
C GLY A 131 30.54 -0.94 11.18
N MET A 132 30.03 -2.16 10.99
CA MET A 132 28.86 -2.78 11.64
C MET A 132 27.45 -2.21 11.40
N GLN A 133 27.27 -0.92 11.08
CA GLN A 133 25.94 -0.38 10.75
C GLN A 133 25.56 -0.67 9.29
N VAL A 134 24.48 -1.41 9.04
CA VAL A 134 23.98 -1.64 7.67
C VAL A 134 23.30 -0.36 7.16
N LYS A 135 23.80 0.18 6.04
CA LYS A 135 23.24 1.34 5.33
C LYS A 135 21.74 1.13 5.07
N LYS A 136 20.91 2.01 5.64
CA LYS A 136 19.46 1.98 5.44
C LYS A 136 19.12 2.48 4.03
N MET A 137 18.13 1.87 3.38
CA MET A 137 17.61 2.29 2.08
C MET A 137 16.34 3.11 2.29
N LEU A 138 16.34 4.35 1.77
CA LEU A 138 15.19 5.25 1.81
C LEU A 138 14.54 5.36 0.44
N TYR A 139 13.24 5.08 0.38
CA TYR A 139 12.40 5.33 -0.78
C TYR A 139 11.34 6.39 -0.43
N VAL A 140 11.03 7.28 -1.37
CA VAL A 140 10.09 8.38 -1.17
C VAL A 140 9.09 8.49 -2.34
N PRO A 141 7.86 8.98 -2.10
CA PRO A 141 6.79 8.91 -3.08
C PRO A 141 7.01 9.88 -4.25
N ARG A 142 6.75 9.39 -5.46
CA ARG A 142 6.60 10.17 -6.69
C ARG A 142 5.22 9.94 -7.28
N VAL A 143 4.46 10.99 -7.56
CA VAL A 143 3.13 10.88 -8.20
C VAL A 143 3.29 10.99 -9.71
N GLU A 144 2.88 9.96 -10.45
CA GLU A 144 3.03 9.94 -11.92
C GLU A 144 1.78 10.47 -12.64
N ASP A 145 0.57 10.20 -12.14
CA ASP A 145 -0.67 10.65 -12.77
C ASP A 145 -1.83 10.86 -11.79
N LYS A 146 -3.02 11.19 -12.32
CA LYS A 146 -4.26 11.38 -11.55
C LYS A 146 -5.08 10.10 -11.34
N ASN A 147 -4.60 8.96 -11.82
CA ASN A 147 -5.26 7.65 -11.75
C ASN A 147 -4.84 6.83 -10.52
N SER A 148 -4.24 7.49 -9.51
CA SER A 148 -3.61 6.87 -8.33
C SER A 148 -2.25 6.21 -8.58
N HIS A 149 -1.57 6.46 -9.71
CA HIS A 149 -0.23 5.92 -9.93
C HIS A 149 0.83 6.70 -9.15
N MET A 150 1.59 5.96 -8.35
CA MET A 150 2.69 6.46 -7.51
C MET A 150 3.83 5.45 -7.54
N ARG A 151 5.06 5.91 -7.80
CA ARG A 151 6.31 5.14 -7.58
C ARG A 151 6.86 5.47 -6.19
N MET A 152 7.69 4.60 -5.65
CA MET A 152 8.48 4.86 -4.44
C MET A 152 9.95 4.74 -4.84
N LEU A 153 10.60 5.87 -5.10
CA LEU A 153 11.95 5.91 -5.69
C LEU A 153 13.01 6.14 -4.62
N ARG A 154 14.14 5.46 -4.79
CA ARG A 154 15.28 5.51 -3.86
C ARG A 154 16.00 6.85 -3.91
N ILE A 155 16.32 7.40 -2.74
CA ILE A 155 17.14 8.61 -2.60
C ILE A 155 18.39 8.37 -1.75
N SER A 156 19.45 9.09 -2.10
CA SER A 156 20.72 9.15 -1.37
C SER A 156 21.01 10.53 -0.78
N ASN A 157 20.38 11.58 -1.30
CA ASN A 157 20.37 12.95 -0.78
C ASN A 157 18.92 13.49 -0.80
N ILE A 158 18.62 14.44 0.07
CA ILE A 158 17.35 15.18 0.11
C ILE A 158 17.34 16.39 -0.83
N GLU A 159 18.53 16.91 -1.19
CA GLU A 159 18.69 18.07 -2.10
C GLU A 159 18.34 17.72 -3.56
N ASP A 160 18.33 16.43 -3.89
CA ASP A 160 17.87 15.86 -5.17
C ASP A 160 16.35 16.04 -5.44
N LEU A 161 15.57 16.44 -4.43
CA LEU A 161 14.11 16.48 -4.51
C LEU A 161 13.61 17.76 -5.17
N VAL A 162 12.64 17.61 -6.06
CA VAL A 162 12.04 18.70 -6.83
C VAL A 162 10.62 18.95 -6.33
N ALA A 163 10.25 20.22 -6.14
CA ALA A 163 8.89 20.59 -5.79
C ALA A 163 7.94 20.39 -6.99
N ASN A 164 6.88 19.62 -6.80
CA ASN A 164 5.79 19.51 -7.77
C ASN A 164 4.80 20.69 -7.66
N SER A 165 3.75 20.68 -8.48
CA SER A 165 2.75 21.77 -8.58
C SER A 165 1.83 21.95 -7.35
N MET A 166 2.14 21.28 -6.22
CA MET A 166 1.48 21.46 -4.92
C MET A 166 2.49 21.77 -3.81
N ASP A 167 3.72 22.20 -4.15
CA ASP A 167 4.84 22.45 -3.23
C ASP A 167 5.20 21.22 -2.36
N ILE A 168 5.00 20.02 -2.91
CA ILE A 168 5.45 18.75 -2.32
C ILE A 168 6.77 18.37 -3.00
N LEU A 169 7.81 18.13 -2.20
CA LEU A 169 9.08 17.60 -2.68
C LEU A 169 8.92 16.12 -3.07
N GLU A 170 9.21 15.82 -4.33
CA GLU A 170 9.22 14.47 -4.91
C GLU A 170 10.56 14.20 -5.63
N PRO A 171 11.02 12.96 -5.74
CA PRO A 171 12.23 12.66 -6.49
C PRO A 171 11.99 12.80 -8.00
N SER A 172 13.00 13.31 -8.71
CA SER A 172 13.11 13.10 -10.17
C SER A 172 13.17 11.60 -10.48
N PRO A 173 12.66 11.12 -11.63
CA PRO A 173 12.85 9.73 -12.07
C PRO A 173 14.33 9.30 -12.16
N VAL A 174 15.23 10.27 -12.34
CA VAL A 174 16.68 10.06 -12.40
C VAL A 174 17.43 10.70 -11.23
N ASP A 175 18.66 10.23 -11.00
CA ASP A 175 19.63 10.87 -10.11
C ASP A 175 20.41 12.02 -10.79
N ALA A 176 21.30 12.66 -10.03
CA ALA A 176 22.14 13.76 -10.53
C ALA A 176 22.99 13.32 -11.74
N ASP A 177 23.50 12.09 -11.72
CA ASP A 177 24.29 11.46 -12.77
C ASP A 177 23.46 10.91 -13.95
N GLN A 178 22.14 11.18 -13.95
CA GLN A 178 21.15 10.78 -14.97
C GLN A 178 20.82 9.27 -15.04
N ASN A 179 21.13 8.48 -14.01
CA ASN A 179 20.69 7.08 -13.91
C ASN A 179 19.23 7.00 -13.43
N GLU A 180 18.46 5.99 -13.87
CA GLU A 180 17.12 5.77 -13.30
C GLU A 180 17.22 5.34 -11.83
N ARG A 181 16.40 5.96 -10.97
CA ARG A 181 16.33 5.60 -9.54
C ARG A 181 15.66 4.26 -9.34
N GLU A 182 16.22 3.46 -8.43
CA GLU A 182 15.62 2.20 -7.99
C GLU A 182 14.20 2.44 -7.45
N ASP A 183 13.21 1.81 -8.07
CA ASP A 183 11.84 1.73 -7.58
C ASP A 183 11.73 0.54 -6.62
N VAL A 184 11.10 0.73 -5.45
CA VAL A 184 10.89 -0.36 -4.49
C VAL A 184 10.06 -1.52 -5.07
N MET A 185 9.28 -1.27 -6.12
CA MET A 185 8.54 -2.31 -6.87
C MET A 185 9.45 -3.20 -7.75
N LEU A 186 10.71 -2.81 -7.94
CA LEU A 186 11.76 -3.53 -8.67
C LEU A 186 12.94 -3.95 -7.77
N ALA A 187 12.89 -3.63 -6.48
CA ALA A 187 13.94 -3.94 -5.52
C ALA A 187 14.18 -5.45 -5.38
N THR A 188 15.41 -5.84 -5.06
CA THR A 188 15.80 -7.25 -4.85
C THR A 188 15.65 -7.71 -3.39
N GLN A 189 15.24 -6.82 -2.50
CA GLN A 189 15.06 -7.04 -1.06
C GLN A 189 13.79 -6.31 -0.59
N PRO A 190 13.11 -6.80 0.47
CA PRO A 190 11.96 -6.11 1.02
C PRO A 190 12.35 -4.81 1.74
N VAL A 191 11.36 -3.91 1.90
CA VAL A 191 11.39 -2.90 2.96
C VAL A 191 10.75 -3.47 4.22
N ASP A 192 11.18 -2.98 5.39
CA ASP A 192 10.73 -3.43 6.71
C ASP A 192 9.60 -2.54 7.28
N LEU A 193 9.48 -1.31 6.76
CA LEU A 193 8.70 -0.21 7.32
C LEU A 193 8.14 0.73 6.23
N PHE A 194 6.84 1.02 6.32
CA PHE A 194 6.17 2.13 5.65
C PHE A 194 5.80 3.20 6.68
N LEU A 195 6.32 4.42 6.53
CA LEU A 195 5.84 5.60 7.26
C LEU A 195 4.76 6.29 6.41
N LEU A 196 3.53 6.30 6.92
CA LEU A 196 2.32 6.58 6.13
C LEU A 196 1.62 7.88 6.57
N PRO A 197 1.32 8.80 5.63
CA PRO A 197 0.51 9.97 5.90
C PRO A 197 -0.99 9.66 5.79
N GLY A 198 -1.79 10.53 6.40
CA GLY A 198 -3.25 10.48 6.40
C GLY A 198 -3.86 11.78 6.89
N LEU A 199 -5.18 11.89 6.78
CA LEU A 199 -5.93 12.97 7.45
C LEU A 199 -6.47 12.51 8.80
N ALA A 200 -6.97 11.27 8.90
CA ALA A 200 -7.45 10.69 10.15
C ALA A 200 -7.00 9.23 10.29
N PHE A 201 -6.86 8.78 11.53
CA PHE A 201 -6.57 7.40 11.93
C PHE A 201 -7.42 7.04 13.17
N ASP A 202 -7.73 5.76 13.37
CA ASP A 202 -8.40 5.28 14.60
C ASP A 202 -7.61 4.13 15.26
N ARG A 203 -8.11 3.63 16.41
CA ARG A 203 -7.43 2.58 17.19
C ARG A 203 -7.63 1.19 16.61
N HIS A 204 -8.42 1.06 15.55
CA HIS A 204 -8.60 -0.14 14.73
C HIS A 204 -7.75 -0.10 13.44
N GLY A 205 -6.88 0.91 13.28
CA GLY A 205 -5.92 1.00 12.18
C GLY A 205 -6.55 1.46 10.86
N ARG A 206 -7.79 1.95 10.87
CA ARG A 206 -8.41 2.50 9.67
C ARG A 206 -7.79 3.86 9.37
N ARG A 207 -7.56 4.13 8.08
CA ARG A 207 -6.81 5.31 7.61
C ARG A 207 -7.61 6.10 6.59
N LEU A 208 -7.81 7.40 6.85
CA LEU A 208 -8.46 8.31 5.92
C LEU A 208 -7.43 9.09 5.09
N GLY A 209 -7.05 8.55 3.93
CA GLY A 209 -6.21 9.26 2.95
C GLY A 209 -6.88 10.51 2.35
N ARG A 210 -6.10 11.39 1.71
CA ARG A 210 -6.56 12.71 1.19
C ARG A 210 -7.68 12.66 0.14
N GLY A 211 -7.81 11.53 -0.57
CA GLY A 211 -8.89 11.26 -1.53
C GLY A 211 -8.46 10.57 -2.84
N GLY A 212 -7.18 10.67 -3.22
CA GLY A 212 -6.67 10.21 -4.52
C GLY A 212 -6.07 8.80 -4.57
N GLY A 213 -6.41 7.90 -3.64
CA GLY A 213 -6.08 6.46 -3.73
C GLY A 213 -4.61 6.01 -3.66
N TYR A 214 -3.63 6.88 -3.93
CA TYR A 214 -2.21 6.54 -4.17
C TYR A 214 -1.62 5.49 -3.22
N TYR A 215 -1.68 5.74 -1.91
CA TYR A 215 -1.12 4.82 -0.90
C TYR A 215 -1.84 3.48 -0.85
N ASP A 216 -3.16 3.46 -1.03
CA ASP A 216 -3.96 2.24 -0.94
C ASP A 216 -3.71 1.33 -2.15
N VAL A 217 -3.66 1.91 -3.36
CA VAL A 217 -3.29 1.22 -4.61
C VAL A 217 -1.84 0.76 -4.59
N PHE A 218 -0.92 1.58 -4.05
CA PHE A 218 0.48 1.23 -3.94
C PHE A 218 0.72 0.10 -2.93
N LEU A 219 0.13 0.17 -1.73
CA LEU A 219 0.32 -0.83 -0.67
C LEU A 219 -0.26 -2.20 -1.06
N GLN A 220 -1.35 -2.25 -1.82
CA GLN A 220 -1.87 -3.50 -2.40
C GLN A 220 -0.87 -4.14 -3.37
N LYS A 221 -0.34 -3.37 -4.33
CA LYS A 221 0.69 -3.86 -5.27
C LYS A 221 1.96 -4.32 -4.55
N TYR A 222 2.38 -3.61 -3.49
CA TYR A 222 3.53 -4.04 -2.70
C TYR A 222 3.24 -5.31 -1.88
N GLU A 223 2.04 -5.46 -1.33
CA GLU A 223 1.61 -6.67 -0.63
C GLU A 223 1.60 -7.89 -1.56
N GLU A 224 1.08 -7.72 -2.79
CA GLU A 224 1.14 -8.73 -3.86
C GLU A 224 2.59 -9.11 -4.21
N LEU A 225 3.47 -8.12 -4.42
CA LEU A 225 4.89 -8.36 -4.70
C LEU A 225 5.59 -9.12 -3.56
N ALA A 226 5.42 -8.66 -2.32
CA ALA A 226 6.02 -9.29 -1.15
C ALA A 226 5.50 -10.73 -0.96
N ASN A 227 4.22 -10.99 -1.23
CA ASN A 227 3.66 -12.34 -1.20
C ASN A 227 4.21 -13.24 -2.32
N GLN A 228 4.40 -12.72 -3.54
CA GLN A 228 5.02 -13.44 -4.66
C GLN A 228 6.49 -13.80 -4.37
N GLN A 229 7.24 -12.85 -3.80
CA GLN A 229 8.65 -13.02 -3.43
C GLN A 229 8.86 -13.74 -2.08
N LYS A 230 7.77 -14.07 -1.35
CA LYS A 230 7.78 -14.68 -0.01
C LYS A 230 8.54 -13.87 1.05
N TRP A 231 8.48 -12.54 0.95
CA TRP A 231 9.07 -11.62 1.92
C TRP A 231 8.19 -11.46 3.18
N LYS A 232 8.81 -11.07 4.31
CA LYS A 232 8.05 -10.60 5.49
C LYS A 232 7.41 -9.25 5.14
N GLN A 233 6.12 -9.08 5.42
CA GLN A 233 5.43 -7.82 5.17
C GLN A 233 6.01 -6.68 6.05
N PRO A 234 6.22 -5.48 5.51
CA PRO A 234 6.64 -4.30 6.28
C PRO A 234 5.57 -3.85 7.26
N LEU A 235 5.98 -3.21 8.36
CA LEU A 235 5.06 -2.51 9.27
C LEU A 235 4.52 -1.25 8.59
N ARG A 236 3.20 -1.12 8.52
CA ARG A 236 2.46 0.07 8.06
C ARG A 236 2.25 0.99 9.25
N VAL A 237 3.12 1.98 9.44
CA VAL A 237 3.10 2.86 10.61
C VAL A 237 2.61 4.25 10.22
N ALA A 238 1.49 4.67 10.78
CA ALA A 238 0.99 6.03 10.65
C ALA A 238 1.75 7.00 11.56
N LEU A 239 2.05 8.20 11.06
CA LEU A 239 2.42 9.35 11.89
C LEU A 239 1.22 10.29 11.97
N ALA A 240 0.79 10.63 13.20
CA ALA A 240 -0.46 11.35 13.43
C ALA A 240 -0.32 12.38 14.56
N TYR A 241 -0.70 13.62 14.31
CA TYR A 241 -1.00 14.55 15.41
C TYR A 241 -2.19 14.02 16.23
N SER A 242 -2.26 14.39 17.51
CA SER A 242 -3.36 14.08 18.43
C SER A 242 -4.75 14.34 17.80
N VAL A 243 -4.90 15.49 17.14
CA VAL A 243 -6.12 15.95 16.44
C VAL A 243 -6.50 15.12 15.20
N GLN A 244 -5.67 14.16 14.78
CA GLN A 244 -5.92 13.23 13.68
C GLN A 244 -6.33 11.83 14.16
N ILE A 245 -6.13 11.52 15.44
CA ILE A 245 -6.69 10.31 16.04
C ILE A 245 -8.16 10.61 16.35
N VAL A 246 -9.06 9.83 15.76
CA VAL A 246 -10.52 9.97 15.94
C VAL A 246 -11.08 8.77 16.69
N ASP A 247 -12.28 8.94 17.25
CA ASP A 247 -13.01 7.82 17.86
C ASP A 247 -13.23 6.69 16.85
N ASP A 248 -13.32 5.47 17.38
CA ASP A 248 -13.51 4.28 16.57
C ASP A 248 -14.85 4.31 15.80
N ASP A 249 -14.86 3.65 14.64
CA ASP A 249 -15.95 3.58 13.65
C ASP A 249 -16.30 4.92 12.96
N LEU A 250 -15.66 6.04 13.32
CA LEU A 250 -15.80 7.31 12.59
C LEU A 250 -15.15 7.29 11.19
N ILE A 251 -14.18 6.39 10.93
CA ILE A 251 -13.57 6.20 9.61
C ILE A 251 -14.32 5.10 8.84
N PRO A 252 -15.25 5.44 7.91
CA PRO A 252 -15.92 4.43 7.10
C PRO A 252 -14.96 3.92 6.03
N THR A 253 -14.86 2.59 5.90
CA THR A 253 -13.94 1.94 4.96
C THR A 253 -14.64 1.28 3.78
N THR A 254 -13.85 0.94 2.77
CA THR A 254 -14.15 0.10 1.61
C THR A 254 -13.12 -1.04 1.57
N VAL A 255 -13.42 -2.14 0.88
CA VAL A 255 -12.48 -3.28 0.70
C VAL A 255 -11.14 -2.91 0.05
N THR A 256 -11.02 -1.69 -0.46
CA THR A 256 -9.84 -1.11 -1.09
C THR A 256 -9.02 -0.18 -0.20
N ASP A 257 -9.46 0.17 1.02
CA ASP A 257 -8.60 0.95 1.93
C ASP A 257 -7.62 0.01 2.63
N VAL A 258 -6.34 0.38 2.71
CA VAL A 258 -5.33 -0.43 3.39
C VAL A 258 -5.15 0.05 4.84
N PRO A 259 -5.37 -0.80 5.86
CA PRO A 259 -5.18 -0.43 7.26
C PRO A 259 -3.71 -0.29 7.63
N VAL A 260 -3.45 0.40 8.74
CA VAL A 260 -2.13 0.55 9.35
C VAL A 260 -1.95 -0.45 10.50
N ASP A 261 -0.73 -0.95 10.65
CA ASP A 261 -0.35 -1.86 11.74
C ASP A 261 -0.19 -1.12 13.07
N ALA A 262 0.18 0.16 13.04
CA ALA A 262 0.33 1.02 14.22
C ALA A 262 0.14 2.51 13.90
N VAL A 263 -0.11 3.31 14.94
CA VAL A 263 -0.13 4.79 14.89
C VAL A 263 0.87 5.33 15.90
N VAL A 264 1.69 6.30 15.52
CA VAL A 264 2.56 7.07 16.43
C VAL A 264 2.02 8.49 16.57
N SER A 265 1.78 8.91 17.81
CA SER A 265 1.44 10.29 18.19
C SER A 265 2.41 10.78 19.28
N ALA A 266 2.26 12.02 19.72
CA ALA A 266 3.07 12.57 20.80
C ALA A 266 2.88 11.85 22.16
N ASP A 267 1.74 11.17 22.34
CA ASP A 267 1.43 10.38 23.55
C ASP A 267 2.10 9.00 23.55
N GLY A 268 2.62 8.52 22.40
CA GLY A 268 3.30 7.24 22.28
C GLY A 268 3.01 6.47 20.99
N VAL A 269 3.29 5.17 21.02
CA VAL A 269 3.01 4.23 19.94
C VAL A 269 1.78 3.40 20.29
N ILE A 270 0.83 3.32 19.36
CA ILE A 270 -0.38 2.50 19.44
C ILE A 270 -0.19 1.34 18.44
N PRO A 271 0.28 0.15 18.87
CA PRO A 271 0.27 -1.06 18.05
C PRO A 271 -1.16 -1.60 17.92
N ILE A 272 -1.54 -2.07 16.72
CA ILE A 272 -2.93 -2.42 16.38
C ILE A 272 -2.99 -3.83 15.78
N SER A 273 -2.18 -4.13 14.77
CA SER A 273 -2.17 -5.47 14.17
C SER A 273 -1.35 -6.46 15.01
N PRO A 274 -1.58 -7.78 14.86
CA PRO A 274 -0.73 -8.81 15.47
C PRO A 274 0.75 -8.65 15.10
N ALA A 275 1.06 -8.17 13.89
CA ALA A 275 2.43 -7.92 13.46
C ALA A 275 3.07 -6.72 14.18
N ALA A 276 2.31 -5.67 14.52
CA ALA A 276 2.83 -4.60 15.39
C ALA A 276 3.00 -5.09 16.84
N LEU A 277 2.03 -5.82 17.37
CA LEU A 277 2.07 -6.37 18.74
C LEU A 277 3.23 -7.38 18.96
N GLU A 278 3.71 -8.05 17.90
CA GLU A 278 4.92 -8.90 17.92
C GLU A 278 6.24 -8.09 17.82
N ARG A 279 6.23 -6.95 17.12
CA ARG A 279 7.45 -6.30 16.60
C ARG A 279 7.81 -4.95 17.24
N MET A 280 6.95 -4.37 18.08
CA MET A 280 7.10 -2.99 18.57
C MET A 280 7.56 -2.83 20.02
#